data_AF-A0A183VEL9-F1
#
_entry.id   AF-A0A183VEL9-F1
#
_cell.length_a   1.000
_cell.length_b   1.000
_cell.length_c   1.000
_cell.angle_alpha   90.00
_cell.angle_beta   90.00
_cell.angle_gamma   90.00
#
_symmetry.space_group_name_H-M   'P 1'
#
loop_
_entity.id
_entity.type
_entity.pdbx_description
1 polymer ?
#
loop_
_entity_poly.entity_id
_entity_poly.type
_entity_poly.pdbx_seq_one_letter_code
_entity_poly.pdbx_strand_id
1 'polypeptide(L)'
;MGKRELFYVISTSKIAEDKADMLNRLTALRDEFQRPVAMFELEEHWTKIVRNYLLKQMDELCYYFLQMQEVGYLRDIDPRRVFLNYPELYVHNSKFWKRAIMPMLENTREHGVPLDPSVLKAGFDRIDEWWPCYTAFIYGHTDCHTYVQKCQKEHELFREFVTWAESQDTMRRQRLLDALTNPMQRLTRYSLLLKAVVKNSTNDAERETIQVSFGYFKVLVFYKRRTLIAGQLEVKLCEN
;
A
#
# COMPACT_ATOMS: atom_id res chain seq x y z
N MET A 1 24.72 -45.12 -7.90
CA MET A 1 24.23 -43.81 -7.44
C MET A 1 25.23 -43.25 -6.43
N GLY A 2 25.87 -42.13 -6.73
CA GLY A 2 26.93 -41.56 -5.89
C GLY A 2 26.37 -40.79 -4.69
N LYS A 3 27.12 -40.70 -3.57
CA LYS A 3 26.71 -39.94 -2.37
C LYS A 3 26.29 -38.48 -2.68
N ARG A 4 26.88 -37.86 -3.71
CA ARG A 4 26.52 -36.52 -4.20
C ARG A 4 25.15 -36.46 -4.88
N GLU A 5 24.79 -37.46 -5.67
CA GLU A 5 23.47 -37.53 -6.31
C GLU A 5 22.37 -37.76 -5.27
N LEU A 6 22.62 -38.61 -4.28
CA LEU A 6 21.68 -38.86 -3.18
C LEU A 6 21.43 -37.60 -2.34
N PHE A 7 22.48 -36.85 -2.01
CA PHE A 7 22.36 -35.56 -1.30
C PHE A 7 21.57 -34.53 -2.09
N TYR A 8 21.82 -34.42 -3.39
CA TYR A 8 21.10 -33.51 -4.27
C TYR A 8 19.61 -33.86 -4.34
N VAL A 9 19.27 -35.13 -4.55
CA VAL A 9 17.88 -35.61 -4.62
C VAL A 9 17.14 -35.34 -3.30
N ILE A 10 17.74 -35.66 -2.16
CA ILE A 10 17.15 -35.40 -0.83
C ILE A 10 16.94 -33.89 -0.62
N SER A 11 17.93 -33.06 -0.96
CA SER A 11 17.83 -31.60 -0.86
C SER A 11 16.71 -31.04 -1.72
N THR A 12 16.57 -31.51 -2.97
CA THR A 12 15.50 -31.08 -3.87
C THR A 12 14.12 -31.53 -3.40
N SER A 13 14.01 -32.75 -2.84
CA SER A 13 12.76 -33.27 -2.27
C SER A 13 12.31 -32.44 -1.07
N LYS A 14 13.24 -32.10 -0.18
CA LYS A 14 12.95 -31.32 1.03
C LYS A 14 12.48 -29.91 0.69
N ILE A 15 13.12 -29.24 -0.27
CA ILE A 15 12.71 -27.91 -0.74
C ILE A 15 11.29 -27.95 -1.34
N ALA A 16 10.96 -29.00 -2.10
CA ALA A 16 9.62 -29.15 -2.68
C ALA A 16 8.53 -29.34 -1.60
N GLU A 17 8.82 -30.13 -0.55
CA GLU A 17 7.93 -30.29 0.60
C GLU A 17 7.73 -28.98 1.36
N ASP A 18 8.82 -28.27 1.67
CA ASP A 18 8.79 -27.00 2.39
C ASP A 18 8.02 -25.93 1.60
N LYS A 19 8.19 -25.90 0.27
CA LYS A 19 7.40 -25.07 -0.64
C LYS A 19 5.92 -25.39 -0.53
N ALA A 20 5.53 -26.66 -0.65
CA ALA A 20 4.14 -27.06 -0.63
C ALA A 20 3.46 -26.73 0.72
N ASP A 21 4.14 -26.99 1.83
CA ASP A 21 3.64 -26.67 3.17
C ASP A 21 3.44 -25.15 3.35
N MET A 22 4.45 -24.34 2.99
CA MET A 22 4.35 -22.88 3.08
C MET A 22 3.17 -22.33 2.27
N LEU A 23 3.00 -22.79 1.02
CA LEU A 23 1.90 -22.34 0.15
C LEU A 23 0.51 -22.74 0.68
N ASN A 24 0.39 -23.92 1.28
CA ASN A 24 -0.84 -24.36 1.93
C ASN A 24 -1.19 -23.48 3.13
N ARG A 25 -0.20 -23.14 3.97
CA ARG A 25 -0.41 -22.25 5.12
C ARG A 25 -0.83 -20.85 4.72
N LEU A 26 -0.14 -20.27 3.71
CA LEU A 26 -0.50 -18.95 3.17
C LEU A 26 -1.95 -18.93 2.67
N THR A 27 -2.35 -19.98 1.95
CA THR A 27 -3.72 -20.13 1.42
C THR A 27 -4.74 -20.24 2.54
N ALA A 28 -4.47 -21.06 3.57
CA ALA A 28 -5.35 -21.18 4.74
C ALA A 28 -5.51 -19.87 5.51
N LEU A 29 -4.40 -19.14 5.75
CA LEU A 29 -4.42 -17.83 6.42
C LEU A 29 -5.24 -16.80 5.64
N ARG A 30 -5.06 -16.75 4.33
CA ARG A 30 -5.86 -15.88 3.46
C ARG A 30 -7.35 -16.20 3.58
N ASP A 31 -7.72 -17.47 3.53
CA ASP A 31 -9.13 -17.88 3.56
C ASP A 31 -9.79 -17.57 4.91
N GLU A 32 -9.02 -17.63 6.00
CA GLU A 32 -9.47 -17.18 7.32
C GLU A 32 -9.69 -15.65 7.35
N PHE A 33 -8.75 -14.90 6.79
CA PHE A 33 -8.75 -13.43 6.81
C PHE A 33 -9.77 -12.80 5.84
N GLN A 34 -10.04 -13.46 4.70
CA GLN A 34 -10.98 -13.00 3.67
C GLN A 34 -12.44 -13.45 3.90
N ARG A 35 -12.77 -13.99 5.08
CA ARG A 35 -14.17 -14.24 5.46
C ARG A 35 -15.00 -12.96 5.22
N PRO A 36 -16.18 -13.06 4.58
CA PRO A 36 -16.95 -11.88 4.20
C PRO A 36 -17.28 -11.02 5.42
N VAL A 37 -16.67 -9.85 5.51
CA VAL A 37 -17.16 -8.77 6.36
C VAL A 37 -18.07 -7.93 5.49
N ALA A 38 -19.30 -7.65 5.95
CA ALA A 38 -20.22 -6.77 5.26
C ALA A 38 -19.52 -5.42 4.98
N MET A 39 -19.05 -5.24 3.74
CA MET A 39 -18.39 -4.03 3.31
C MET A 39 -19.47 -3.10 2.76
N PHE A 40 -19.46 -1.85 3.19
CA PHE A 40 -20.30 -0.80 2.62
C PHE A 40 -20.03 -0.72 1.11
N GLU A 41 -21.03 -1.02 0.28
CA GLU A 41 -20.93 -0.86 -1.16
C GLU A 41 -20.94 0.65 -1.49
N LEU A 42 -19.76 1.17 -1.82
CA LEU A 42 -19.63 2.48 -2.44
C LEU A 42 -19.93 2.34 -3.93
N GLU A 43 -20.50 3.37 -4.55
CA GLU A 43 -20.64 3.42 -6.01
C GLU A 43 -19.28 3.19 -6.71
N GLU A 44 -19.30 2.54 -7.86
CA GLU A 44 -18.09 2.07 -8.57
C GLU A 44 -17.08 3.21 -8.87
N HIS A 45 -17.59 4.43 -9.07
CA HIS A 45 -16.76 5.58 -9.39
C HIS A 45 -15.95 6.09 -8.18
N TRP A 46 -16.57 6.15 -6.98
CA TRP A 46 -15.87 6.44 -5.73
C TRP A 46 -14.90 5.31 -5.35
N THR A 47 -15.29 4.09 -5.66
CA THR A 47 -14.48 2.89 -5.44
C THR A 47 -13.14 2.96 -6.18
N LYS A 48 -13.11 3.43 -7.44
CA LYS A 48 -11.88 3.57 -8.23
C LYS A 48 -11.00 4.74 -7.77
N ILE A 49 -11.61 5.86 -7.36
CA ILE A 49 -10.86 7.05 -6.93
C ILE A 49 -10.24 6.81 -5.55
N VAL A 50 -10.92 6.10 -4.65
CA VAL A 50 -10.55 6.13 -3.23
C VAL A 50 -10.29 4.81 -2.52
N ARG A 51 -10.56 3.63 -3.11
CA ARG A 51 -10.29 2.37 -2.41
C ARG A 51 -8.83 2.30 -1.93
N ASN A 52 -8.68 2.18 -0.61
CA ASN A 52 -7.46 1.76 0.10
C ASN A 52 -7.07 0.31 -0.21
N TYR A 53 -7.63 -0.30 -1.26
CA TYR A 53 -7.55 -1.74 -1.50
C TYR A 53 -6.12 -2.24 -1.58
N LEU A 54 -5.26 -1.50 -2.27
CA LEU A 54 -3.86 -1.87 -2.32
C LEU A 54 -3.15 -1.67 -0.97
N LEU A 55 -3.38 -0.56 -0.26
CA LEU A 55 -2.76 -0.36 1.06
C LEU A 55 -3.19 -1.47 2.03
N LYS A 56 -4.48 -1.79 2.05
CA LYS A 56 -5.05 -2.91 2.82
C LYS A 56 -4.40 -4.23 2.41
N GLN A 57 -4.28 -4.47 1.11
CA GLN A 57 -3.69 -5.70 0.63
C GLN A 57 -2.21 -5.82 0.97
N MET A 58 -1.43 -4.76 0.82
CA MET A 58 -0.01 -4.78 1.14
C MET A 58 0.21 -4.96 2.65
N ASP A 59 -0.68 -4.40 3.47
CA ASP A 59 -0.76 -4.68 4.91
C ASP A 59 -1.09 -6.16 5.19
N GLU A 60 -2.07 -6.74 4.50
CA GLU A 60 -2.40 -8.17 4.59
C GLU A 60 -1.25 -9.08 4.15
N LEU A 61 -0.57 -8.76 3.04
CA LEU A 61 0.60 -9.50 2.57
C LEU A 61 1.75 -9.43 3.58
N CYS A 62 1.95 -8.26 4.20
CA CYS A 62 2.93 -8.10 5.29
C CYS A 62 2.55 -8.99 6.48
N TYR A 63 1.27 -9.02 6.86
CA TYR A 63 0.77 -9.92 7.89
C TYR A 63 1.03 -11.39 7.56
N TYR A 64 0.64 -11.88 6.38
CA TYR A 64 0.88 -13.28 5.98
C TYR A 64 2.37 -13.63 5.99
N PHE A 65 3.22 -12.70 5.54
CA PHE A 65 4.66 -12.86 5.57
C PHE A 65 5.20 -13.03 7.00
N LEU A 66 4.76 -12.18 7.93
CA LEU A 66 5.15 -12.27 9.34
C LEU A 66 4.69 -13.59 9.97
N GLN A 67 3.49 -14.05 9.64
CA GLN A 67 2.98 -15.36 10.08
C GLN A 67 3.84 -16.52 9.55
N MET A 68 4.38 -16.42 8.34
CA MET A 68 5.34 -17.40 7.82
C MET A 68 6.66 -17.38 8.61
N GLN A 69 7.13 -16.22 9.04
CA GLN A 69 8.34 -16.10 9.89
C GLN A 69 8.18 -16.77 11.25
N GLU A 70 7.00 -16.64 11.87
CA GLU A 70 6.69 -17.28 13.15
C GLU A 70 6.82 -18.80 13.05
N VAL A 71 6.29 -19.40 11.99
CA VAL A 71 6.31 -20.86 11.79
C VAL A 71 7.61 -21.42 11.20
N GLY A 72 8.59 -20.57 10.88
CA GLY A 72 9.94 -21.03 10.47
C GLY A 72 10.41 -20.59 9.09
N TYR A 73 9.53 -20.06 8.25
CA TYR A 73 9.85 -19.71 6.87
C TYR A 73 10.31 -18.26 6.73
N LEU A 74 11.18 -17.97 5.76
CA LEU A 74 11.57 -16.60 5.39
C LEU A 74 12.20 -15.76 6.53
N ARG A 75 12.71 -16.40 7.60
CA ARG A 75 13.25 -15.71 8.80
C ARG A 75 14.49 -14.85 8.51
N ASP A 76 15.17 -15.14 7.42
CA ASP A 76 16.35 -14.44 6.91
C ASP A 76 16.01 -13.22 6.05
N ILE A 77 14.73 -13.00 5.74
CA ILE A 77 14.25 -11.89 4.92
C ILE A 77 13.68 -10.80 5.82
N ASP A 78 14.14 -9.56 5.67
CA ASP A 78 13.67 -8.43 6.47
C ASP A 78 12.31 -7.90 5.97
N PRO A 79 11.22 -8.04 6.74
CA PRO A 79 9.89 -7.58 6.33
C PRO A 79 9.83 -6.06 6.10
N ARG A 80 10.62 -5.26 6.83
CA ARG A 80 10.65 -3.79 6.65
C ARG A 80 11.33 -3.38 5.35
N ARG A 81 12.20 -4.22 4.80
CA ARG A 81 12.82 -3.98 3.49
C ARG A 81 11.99 -4.54 2.34
N VAL A 82 11.07 -5.47 2.60
CA VAL A 82 10.09 -5.95 1.61
C VAL A 82 8.88 -5.04 1.54
N PHE A 83 8.30 -4.67 2.67
CA PHE A 83 7.03 -3.95 2.77
C PHE A 83 7.17 -2.51 3.28
N LEU A 84 8.37 -2.01 3.55
CA LEU A 84 8.59 -0.65 4.07
C LEU A 84 7.69 -0.39 5.30
N ASN A 85 7.00 0.74 5.29
CA ASN A 85 6.02 1.16 6.29
C ASN A 85 4.58 1.11 5.73
N TYR A 86 4.27 0.12 4.88
CA TYR A 86 2.92 -0.07 4.35
C TYR A 86 1.84 -0.22 5.43
N PRO A 87 2.06 -0.96 6.54
CA PRO A 87 1.08 -1.03 7.62
C PRO A 87 0.74 0.34 8.21
N GLU A 88 1.74 1.17 8.47
CA GLU A 88 1.56 2.53 8.98
C GLU A 88 0.82 3.40 7.96
N LEU A 89 1.22 3.33 6.68
CA LEU A 89 0.52 4.01 5.59
C LEU A 89 -0.96 3.60 5.53
N TYR A 90 -1.26 2.32 5.66
CA TYR A 90 -2.64 1.81 5.67
C TYR A 90 -3.43 2.36 6.85
N VAL A 91 -2.87 2.35 8.07
CA VAL A 91 -3.53 2.88 9.27
C VAL A 91 -3.85 4.36 9.12
N HIS A 92 -2.88 5.19 8.72
CA HIS A 92 -3.09 6.62 8.56
C HIS A 92 -4.11 6.95 7.46
N ASN A 93 -4.01 6.27 6.31
CA ASN A 93 -4.97 6.44 5.23
C ASN A 93 -6.37 5.97 5.61
N SER A 94 -6.49 4.91 6.40
CA SER A 94 -7.78 4.42 6.89
C SER A 94 -8.41 5.38 7.88
N LYS A 95 -7.61 6.01 8.76
CA LYS A 95 -8.09 7.06 9.67
C LYS A 95 -8.58 8.29 8.90
N PHE A 96 -7.81 8.75 7.90
CA PHE A 96 -8.23 9.84 7.03
C PHE A 96 -9.57 9.52 6.35
N TRP A 97 -9.68 8.32 5.78
CA TRP A 97 -10.89 7.87 5.08
C TRP A 97 -12.12 7.88 5.99
N LYS A 98 -12.02 7.21 7.16
CA LYS A 98 -13.13 7.11 8.13
C LYS A 98 -13.58 8.46 8.68
N ARG A 99 -12.67 9.44 8.79
CA ARG A 99 -12.97 10.74 9.40
C ARG A 99 -13.43 11.80 8.40
N ALA A 100 -12.88 11.80 7.18
CA ALA A 100 -13.08 12.90 6.24
C ALA A 100 -13.91 12.51 5.01
N ILE A 101 -13.79 11.27 4.51
CA ILE A 101 -14.49 10.90 3.28
C ILE A 101 -15.78 10.13 3.53
N MET A 102 -15.73 9.13 4.43
CA MET A 102 -16.89 8.28 4.70
C MET A 102 -18.11 9.10 5.17
N PRO A 103 -17.99 10.04 6.14
CA PRO A 103 -19.14 10.82 6.58
C PRO A 103 -19.70 11.74 5.49
N MET A 104 -18.83 12.30 4.64
CA MET A 104 -19.26 13.16 3.53
C MET A 104 -20.07 12.36 2.49
N LEU A 105 -19.63 11.13 2.15
CA LEU A 105 -20.32 10.26 1.21
C LEU A 105 -21.63 9.72 1.79
N GLU A 106 -21.64 9.33 3.07
CA GLU A 106 -22.84 8.87 3.77
C GLU A 106 -23.90 9.96 3.85
N ASN A 107 -23.51 11.20 4.21
CA ASN A 107 -24.41 12.33 4.28
C ASN A 107 -25.11 12.61 2.94
N THR A 108 -24.35 12.64 1.84
CA THR A 108 -24.90 12.80 0.49
C THR A 108 -25.84 11.66 0.11
N ARG A 109 -25.48 10.42 0.44
CA ARG A 109 -26.29 9.24 0.13
C ARG A 109 -27.61 9.22 0.91
N GLU A 110 -27.57 9.55 2.20
CA GLU A 110 -28.73 9.47 3.09
C GLU A 110 -29.70 10.63 2.90
N HIS A 111 -29.18 11.85 2.69
CA HIS A 111 -29.99 13.07 2.66
C HIS A 111 -30.16 13.65 1.25
N GLY A 112 -29.50 13.09 0.23
CA GLY A 112 -29.54 13.61 -1.15
C GLY A 112 -28.90 14.98 -1.32
N VAL A 113 -28.06 15.41 -0.36
CA VAL A 113 -27.41 16.72 -0.37
C VAL A 113 -26.07 16.68 -1.13
N PRO A 114 -25.63 17.80 -1.74
CA PRO A 114 -24.32 17.89 -2.36
C PRO A 114 -23.17 17.52 -1.39
N LEU A 115 -22.03 17.08 -1.93
CA LEU A 115 -20.84 16.77 -1.14
C LEU A 115 -20.38 18.02 -0.39
N ASP A 116 -20.22 17.91 0.94
CA ASP A 116 -19.75 18.99 1.82
C ASP A 116 -18.22 19.10 1.84
N PRO A 117 -17.68 20.19 1.27
CA PRO A 117 -16.28 20.60 1.32
C PRO A 117 -15.57 20.61 2.68
N SER A 118 -16.28 21.05 3.71
CA SER A 118 -15.72 21.41 5.01
C SER A 118 -15.25 20.16 5.74
N VAL A 119 -15.96 19.05 5.56
CA VAL A 119 -15.63 17.72 6.09
C VAL A 119 -14.31 17.21 5.50
N LEU A 120 -14.09 17.43 4.20
CA LEU A 120 -12.85 17.03 3.53
C LEU A 120 -11.66 17.88 3.98
N LYS A 121 -11.86 19.19 4.14
CA LYS A 121 -10.82 20.12 4.60
C LYS A 121 -10.23 19.69 5.94
N ALA A 122 -11.07 19.31 6.91
CA ALA A 122 -10.62 18.88 8.24
C ALA A 122 -9.68 17.66 8.19
N GLY A 123 -9.82 16.78 7.18
CA GLY A 123 -8.89 15.68 6.95
C GLY A 123 -7.52 16.13 6.43
N PHE A 124 -7.49 17.14 5.54
CA PHE A 124 -6.25 17.67 4.97
C PHE A 124 -5.50 18.61 5.90
N ASP A 125 -6.20 19.31 6.80
CA ASP A 125 -5.58 20.15 7.83
C ASP A 125 -4.64 19.34 8.76
N ARG A 126 -4.82 18.01 8.83
CA ARG A 126 -4.00 17.08 9.60
C ARG A 126 -2.88 16.42 8.77
N ILE A 127 -2.47 17.04 7.67
CA ILE A 127 -1.43 16.49 6.78
C ILE A 127 -0.13 16.14 7.51
N ASP A 128 0.25 16.93 8.50
CA ASP A 128 1.46 16.70 9.28
C ASP A 128 1.39 15.42 10.13
N GLU A 129 0.20 14.92 10.46
CA GLU A 129 0.02 13.66 11.20
C GLU A 129 0.39 12.42 10.36
N TRP A 130 0.28 12.49 9.03
CA TRP A 130 0.44 11.33 8.14
C TRP A 130 1.48 11.51 7.04
N TRP A 131 1.89 12.76 6.77
CA TRP A 131 2.96 13.06 5.82
C TRP A 131 4.29 12.36 6.14
N PRO A 132 4.75 12.28 7.42
CA PRO A 132 6.00 11.58 7.75
C PRO A 132 6.05 10.13 7.24
N CYS A 133 4.91 9.43 7.19
CA CYS A 133 4.82 8.08 6.64
C CYS A 133 5.16 8.05 5.15
N TYR A 134 4.69 9.02 4.38
CA TYR A 134 5.04 9.13 2.95
C TYR A 134 6.51 9.50 2.74
N THR A 135 7.08 10.33 3.61
CA THR A 135 8.51 10.65 3.58
C THR A 135 9.37 9.41 3.80
N ALA A 136 9.11 8.65 4.86
CA ALA A 136 9.82 7.41 5.15
C ALA A 136 9.72 6.41 3.98
N PHE A 137 8.51 6.28 3.42
CA PHE A 137 8.25 5.43 2.26
C PHE A 137 9.10 5.83 1.04
N ILE A 138 9.09 7.11 0.68
CA ILE A 138 9.80 7.62 -0.50
C ILE A 138 11.31 7.40 -0.35
N TYR A 139 11.88 7.66 0.84
CA TYR A 139 13.30 7.43 1.09
C TYR A 139 13.68 5.96 0.97
N GLY A 140 12.90 5.05 1.55
CA GLY A 140 13.17 3.62 1.52
C GLY A 140 12.87 2.93 0.19
N HIS A 141 12.12 3.55 -0.72
CA HIS A 141 11.60 2.91 -1.93
C HIS A 141 12.69 2.29 -2.81
N THR A 142 13.82 2.97 -3.03
CA THR A 142 14.91 2.43 -3.85
C THR A 142 15.56 1.21 -3.21
N ASP A 143 15.88 1.27 -1.91
CA ASP A 143 16.45 0.12 -1.18
C ASP A 143 15.49 -1.06 -1.18
N CYS A 144 14.20 -0.82 -0.91
CA CYS A 144 13.17 -1.86 -0.94
C CYS A 144 13.11 -2.55 -2.30
N HIS A 145 13.09 -1.79 -3.40
CA HIS A 145 13.04 -2.35 -4.73
C HIS A 145 14.26 -3.24 -5.04
N THR A 146 15.47 -2.75 -4.73
CA THR A 146 16.71 -3.52 -4.92
C THR A 146 16.76 -4.76 -4.03
N TYR A 147 16.32 -4.64 -2.76
CA TYR A 147 16.31 -5.74 -1.80
C TYR A 147 15.34 -6.85 -2.23
N VAL A 148 14.09 -6.51 -2.59
CA VAL A 148 13.11 -7.48 -3.07
C VAL A 148 13.61 -8.21 -4.31
N GLN A 149 14.21 -7.48 -5.27
CA GLN A 149 14.80 -8.10 -6.47
C GLN A 149 15.94 -9.06 -6.14
N LYS A 150 16.81 -8.69 -5.18
CA LYS A 150 17.89 -9.56 -4.70
C LYS A 150 17.32 -10.81 -4.04
N CYS A 151 16.36 -10.66 -3.13
CA CYS A 151 15.74 -11.77 -2.43
C CYS A 151 15.02 -12.74 -3.39
N GLN A 152 14.33 -12.24 -4.42
CA GLN A 152 13.69 -13.10 -5.42
C GLN A 152 14.69 -13.92 -6.26
N LYS A 153 15.94 -13.45 -6.40
CA LYS A 153 17.00 -14.19 -7.09
C LYS A 153 17.60 -15.26 -6.19
N GLU A 154 17.92 -14.88 -4.96
CA GLU A 154 18.73 -15.68 -4.03
C GLU A 154 17.91 -16.67 -3.18
N HIS A 155 16.64 -16.38 -2.89
CA HIS A 155 15.82 -17.18 -1.98
C HIS A 155 14.61 -17.78 -2.70
N GLU A 156 14.64 -19.09 -2.90
CA GLU A 156 13.60 -19.82 -3.63
C GLU A 156 12.22 -19.73 -2.95
N LEU A 157 12.14 -19.95 -1.64
CA LEU A 157 10.89 -19.82 -0.90
C LEU A 157 10.33 -18.39 -0.93
N PHE A 158 11.19 -17.38 -0.90
CA PHE A 158 10.72 -15.99 -1.05
C PHE A 158 10.14 -15.75 -2.44
N ARG A 159 10.77 -16.28 -3.49
CA ARG A 159 10.25 -16.21 -4.85
C ARG A 159 8.87 -16.89 -4.96
N GLU A 160 8.68 -18.03 -4.32
CA GLU A 160 7.36 -18.70 -4.24
C GLU A 160 6.32 -17.88 -3.47
N PHE A 161 6.71 -17.25 -2.35
CA PHE A 161 5.85 -16.31 -1.64
C PHE A 161 5.41 -15.15 -2.55
N VAL A 162 6.34 -14.56 -3.32
CA VAL A 162 6.00 -13.47 -4.24
C VAL A 162 5.08 -13.95 -5.36
N THR A 163 5.33 -15.13 -5.93
CA THR A 163 4.44 -15.71 -6.95
C THR A 163 3.03 -15.96 -6.40
N TRP A 164 2.92 -16.49 -5.18
CA TRP A 164 1.64 -16.66 -4.50
C TRP A 164 0.97 -15.32 -4.19
N ALA A 165 1.71 -14.30 -3.75
CA ALA A 165 1.17 -12.99 -3.48
C ALA A 165 0.59 -12.36 -4.76
N GLU A 166 1.34 -12.42 -5.87
CA GLU A 166 0.94 -11.90 -7.18
C GLU A 166 -0.24 -12.66 -7.80
N SER A 167 -0.48 -13.91 -7.41
CA SER A 167 -1.62 -14.70 -7.89
C SER A 167 -2.93 -14.35 -7.20
N GLN A 168 -2.92 -13.57 -6.12
CA GLN A 168 -4.15 -13.19 -5.42
C GLN A 168 -4.98 -12.24 -6.30
N ASP A 169 -6.29 -12.48 -6.40
CA ASP A 169 -7.22 -11.62 -7.17
C ASP A 169 -7.15 -10.15 -6.74
N THR A 170 -6.88 -9.97 -5.45
CA THR A 170 -6.66 -8.67 -4.84
C THR A 170 -5.50 -7.91 -5.49
N MET A 171 -4.42 -8.59 -5.92
CA MET A 171 -3.29 -7.92 -6.59
C MET A 171 -3.67 -7.39 -7.97
N ARG A 172 -4.83 -7.76 -8.53
CA ARG A 172 -5.29 -7.35 -9.87
C ARG A 172 -4.24 -7.60 -10.96
N ARG A 173 -3.55 -8.73 -10.86
CA ARG A 173 -2.44 -9.13 -11.77
C ARG A 173 -1.25 -8.16 -11.76
N GLN A 174 -1.15 -7.30 -10.76
CA GLN A 174 -0.01 -6.40 -10.58
C GLN A 174 1.16 -7.16 -9.93
N ARG A 175 2.39 -6.89 -10.39
CA ARG A 175 3.61 -7.42 -9.75
C ARG A 175 3.82 -6.78 -8.38
N LEU A 176 4.47 -7.48 -7.45
CA LEU A 176 4.73 -6.95 -6.10
C LEU A 176 5.57 -5.67 -6.16
N LEU A 177 6.62 -5.63 -6.99
CA LEU A 177 7.45 -4.44 -7.18
C LEU A 177 6.67 -3.25 -7.74
N ASP A 178 5.76 -3.50 -8.68
CA ASP A 178 4.90 -2.43 -9.21
C ASP A 178 3.94 -1.95 -8.13
N ALA A 179 3.38 -2.87 -7.34
CA ALA A 179 2.49 -2.55 -6.23
C ALA A 179 3.19 -1.65 -5.21
N LEU A 180 4.46 -1.93 -4.90
CA LEU A 180 5.33 -1.13 -4.05
C LEU A 180 5.56 0.31 -4.55
N THR A 181 5.15 0.70 -5.76
CA THR A 181 5.24 2.11 -6.22
C THR A 181 3.99 2.96 -5.94
N ASN A 182 2.86 2.32 -5.61
CA ASN A 182 1.53 2.93 -5.65
C ASN A 182 1.22 4.02 -4.59
N PRO A 183 1.78 4.04 -3.37
CA PRO A 183 1.52 5.11 -2.40
C PRO A 183 1.84 6.50 -2.97
N MET A 184 2.85 6.60 -3.84
CA MET A 184 3.13 7.84 -4.57
C MET A 184 2.01 8.22 -5.54
N GLN A 185 1.39 7.26 -6.21
CA GLN A 185 0.23 7.49 -7.09
C GLN A 185 -1.01 7.89 -6.30
N ARG A 186 -1.16 7.44 -5.05
CA ARG A 186 -2.29 7.83 -4.20
C ARG A 186 -2.30 9.34 -3.91
N LEU A 187 -1.13 9.95 -3.73
CA LEU A 187 -0.99 11.40 -3.55
C LEU A 187 -1.57 12.18 -4.73
N THR A 188 -1.42 11.68 -5.96
CA THR A 188 -2.00 12.34 -7.15
C THR A 188 -3.51 12.15 -7.23
N ARG A 189 -4.07 11.05 -6.68
CA ARG A 189 -5.52 10.80 -6.65
C ARG A 189 -6.27 11.72 -5.68
N TYR A 190 -5.66 12.17 -4.59
CA TYR A 190 -6.26 13.22 -3.75
C TYR A 190 -6.59 14.49 -4.54
N SER A 191 -5.80 14.79 -5.58
CA SER A 191 -6.09 15.92 -6.45
C SER A 191 -7.34 15.73 -7.32
N LEU A 192 -7.68 14.49 -7.69
CA LEU A 192 -8.89 14.15 -8.44
C LEU A 192 -10.12 14.19 -7.52
N LEU A 193 -9.98 13.66 -6.30
CA LEU A 193 -11.02 13.74 -5.28
C LEU A 193 -11.38 15.20 -4.99
N LEU A 194 -10.39 16.05 -4.76
CA LEU A 194 -10.61 17.48 -4.50
C LEU A 194 -11.27 18.19 -5.69
N LYS A 195 -10.86 17.88 -6.94
CA LYS A 195 -11.55 18.40 -8.14
C LYS A 195 -13.02 17.95 -8.20
N ALA A 196 -13.30 16.70 -7.86
CA ALA A 196 -14.66 16.16 -7.87
C ALA A 196 -15.53 16.84 -6.81
N VAL A 197 -15.00 17.06 -5.60
CA VAL A 197 -15.72 17.79 -4.54
C VAL A 197 -16.02 19.21 -5.00
N VAL A 198 -15.01 19.98 -5.44
CA VAL A 198 -15.21 21.36 -5.93
C VAL A 198 -16.26 21.45 -7.05
N LYS A 199 -16.26 20.49 -7.98
CA LYS A 199 -17.24 20.45 -9.08
C LYS A 199 -18.68 20.26 -8.58
N ASN A 200 -18.87 19.47 -7.52
CA ASN A 200 -20.20 19.07 -7.04
C ASN A 200 -20.71 19.93 -5.87
N SER A 201 -19.88 20.77 -5.25
CA SER A 201 -20.33 21.72 -4.23
C SER A 201 -21.16 22.84 -4.85
N THR A 202 -22.20 23.30 -4.17
CA THR A 202 -23.13 24.34 -4.67
C THR A 202 -22.93 25.72 -4.04
N ASN A 203 -22.06 25.83 -3.03
CA ASN A 203 -21.77 27.08 -2.31
C ASN A 203 -20.42 27.67 -2.74
N ASP A 204 -20.40 28.93 -3.19
CA ASP A 204 -19.20 29.60 -3.70
C ASP A 204 -18.14 29.85 -2.61
N ALA A 205 -18.55 30.16 -1.37
CA ALA A 205 -17.61 30.36 -0.26
C ALA A 205 -16.91 29.05 0.15
N GLU A 206 -17.63 27.93 0.08
CA GLU A 206 -17.07 26.60 0.35
C GLU A 206 -16.14 26.15 -0.78
N ARG A 207 -16.47 26.46 -2.04
CA ARG A 207 -15.60 26.21 -3.20
C ARG A 207 -14.28 26.94 -3.08
N GLU A 208 -14.31 28.22 -2.71
CA GLU A 208 -13.10 29.04 -2.52
C GLU A 208 -12.22 28.46 -1.40
N THR A 209 -12.83 28.09 -0.26
CA THR A 209 -12.12 27.49 0.88
C THR A 209 -11.41 26.18 0.53
N ILE A 210 -12.04 25.29 -0.26
CA ILE A 210 -11.36 24.07 -0.74
C ILE A 210 -10.28 24.41 -1.74
N GLN A 211 -10.53 25.34 -2.67
CA GLN A 211 -9.54 25.67 -3.69
C GLN A 211 -8.25 26.19 -3.06
N VAL A 212 -8.35 27.01 -2.03
CA VAL A 212 -7.21 27.44 -1.21
C VAL A 212 -6.52 26.23 -0.57
N SER A 213 -7.26 25.40 0.16
CA SER A 213 -6.73 24.20 0.83
C SER A 213 -6.07 23.21 -0.15
N PHE A 214 -6.65 23.07 -1.35
CA PHE A 214 -6.13 22.26 -2.45
C PHE A 214 -4.87 22.85 -3.06
N GLY A 215 -4.80 24.18 -3.19
CA GLY A 215 -3.60 24.90 -3.59
C GLY A 215 -2.45 24.61 -2.63
N TYR A 216 -2.68 24.78 -1.33
CA TYR A 216 -1.71 24.44 -0.29
C TYR A 216 -1.28 22.98 -0.35
N PHE A 217 -2.22 22.04 -0.45
CA PHE A 217 -1.93 20.61 -0.57
C PHE A 217 -1.03 20.30 -1.77
N LYS A 218 -1.37 20.84 -2.95
CA LYS A 218 -0.57 20.64 -4.16
C LYS A 218 0.84 21.20 -4.03
N VAL A 219 0.97 22.43 -3.51
CA VAL A 219 2.27 23.06 -3.30
C VAL A 219 3.09 22.27 -2.30
N LEU A 220 2.50 21.82 -1.19
CA LEU A 220 3.17 21.03 -0.16
C LEU A 220 3.62 19.67 -0.69
N VAL A 221 2.75 18.93 -1.39
CA VAL A 221 3.13 17.64 -2.01
C VAL A 221 4.23 17.84 -3.06
N PHE A 222 4.11 18.89 -3.89
CA PHE A 222 5.12 19.20 -4.92
C PHE A 222 6.47 19.55 -4.29
N TYR A 223 6.48 20.48 -3.33
CA TYR A 223 7.69 20.92 -2.65
C TYR A 223 8.36 19.76 -1.93
N LYS A 224 7.60 19.01 -1.11
CA LYS A 224 8.17 17.90 -0.36
C LYS A 224 8.64 16.76 -1.27
N ARG A 225 7.95 16.46 -2.37
CA ARG A 225 8.43 15.48 -3.38
C ARG A 225 9.72 15.95 -4.05
N ARG A 226 9.85 17.24 -4.37
CA ARG A 226 11.04 17.82 -5.00
C ARG A 226 12.24 17.80 -4.04
N THR A 227 12.04 18.17 -2.78
CA THR A 227 13.08 18.09 -1.74
C THR A 227 13.54 16.65 -1.50
N LEU A 228 12.61 15.69 -1.51
CA LEU A 228 12.93 14.27 -1.36
C LEU A 228 13.77 13.74 -2.52
N ILE A 229 13.42 14.08 -3.76
CA ILE A 229 14.19 13.69 -4.95
C ILE A 229 15.58 14.34 -4.93
N ALA A 230 15.69 15.61 -4.53
CA ALA A 230 16.97 16.30 -4.40
C ALA A 230 17.85 15.64 -3.34
N GLY A 231 17.31 15.32 -2.16
CA GLY A 231 18.06 14.61 -1.11
C GLY A 231 18.50 13.20 -1.51
N GLN A 232 17.69 12.47 -2.28
CA GLN A 232 18.10 11.16 -2.84
C GLN A 232 19.23 11.26 -3.86
N LEU A 233 19.27 12.35 -4.64
CA LEU A 233 20.38 12.62 -5.58
C LEU A 233 21.66 12.97 -4.83
N GLU A 234 21.57 13.77 -3.76
CA GLU A 234 22.73 14.12 -2.92
C GLU A 234 23.33 12.89 -2.22
N VAL A 235 22.51 12.02 -1.63
CA VAL A 235 23.00 10.78 -0.99
C VAL A 235 23.73 9.88 -2.01
N LYS A 236 23.18 9.73 -3.22
CA LYS A 236 23.83 8.94 -4.30
C LYS A 236 25.14 9.55 -4.81
N LEU A 237 25.32 10.87 -4.68
CA LEU A 237 26.57 11.55 -5.04
C LEU A 237 27.62 11.44 -3.94
N CYS A 238 27.21 11.29 -2.68
CA CYS A 238 28.13 11.07 -1.55
C CYS A 238 28.56 9.61 -1.37
N GLU A 239 27.86 8.65 -1.97
CA GLU A 239 28.17 7.22 -1.92
C GLU A 239 29.04 6.71 -3.10
N ASN A 240 29.44 7.59 -4.03
CA ASN A 240 30.40 7.32 -5.13
C ASN A 240 31.73 8.05 -4.90
#